data_AF-A0A1R0H6I3-F1
#
_entry.id   AF-A0A1R0H6I3-F1
#
_cell.length_a   1.000
_cell.length_b   1.000
_cell.length_c   1.000
_cell.angle_alpha   90.00
_cell.angle_beta   90.00
_cell.angle_gamma   90.00
#
_symmetry.space_group_name_H-M   'P 1'
#
loop_
_entity.id
_entity.type
_entity.pdbx_description
1 polymer ?
#
loop_
_entity_poly.entity_id
_entity_poly.type
_entity_poly.pdbx_seq_one_letter_code
_entity_poly.pdbx_strand_id
1 'polypeptide(L)'
;MKYQIDKLIKTALTSQAPKTQIAPEKSLSLDDPLVQSSELQDNDDAESLYKPKIDSLMASAKTQGMLVESTLPTSSTYQPPKLIPVHYEEDDSLKAKREKAELRLKERSKKSQIIKELVSEFDSRPEQSSSWGTSYSIGVAQNERLEAARKEREKYEEDNFIRMTISKKDKKKLAQGTMRLDDEFAGLEDFAGIETLSKANASSVAKRKNVYENKANNPHDSSTFSKPSSKKIKQGKFQARKRK
;
A
#
# COMPACT_ATOMS: atom_id res chain seq x y z
N MET A 1 47.07 -11.00 -9.01
CA MET A 1 47.06 -10.59 -10.43
C MET A 1 47.41 -11.72 -11.40
N LYS A 2 48.46 -12.52 -11.18
CA LYS A 2 48.81 -13.69 -12.04
C LYS A 2 47.63 -14.65 -12.32
N TYR A 3 46.90 -15.04 -11.29
CA TYR A 3 45.76 -15.98 -11.43
C TYR A 3 44.63 -15.48 -12.33
N GLN A 4 44.33 -14.18 -12.33
CA GLN A 4 43.27 -13.61 -13.16
C GLN A 4 43.68 -13.61 -14.64
N ILE A 5 44.97 -13.37 -14.90
CA ILE A 5 45.56 -13.42 -16.23
C ILE A 5 45.60 -14.87 -16.72
N ASP A 6 46.06 -15.81 -15.90
CA ASP A 6 46.12 -17.24 -16.25
C ASP A 6 44.72 -17.82 -16.50
N LYS A 7 43.71 -17.39 -15.73
CA LYS A 7 42.31 -17.75 -15.94
C LYS A 7 41.78 -17.24 -17.27
N LEU A 8 42.08 -15.98 -17.64
CA LEU A 8 41.70 -15.43 -18.94
C LEU A 8 42.38 -16.17 -20.10
N ILE A 9 43.68 -16.44 -19.97
CA ILE A 9 44.47 -17.17 -20.98
C ILE A 9 43.91 -18.59 -21.18
N LYS A 10 43.61 -19.29 -20.07
CA LYS A 10 43.01 -20.64 -20.13
C LYS A 10 41.62 -20.63 -20.78
N THR A 11 40.80 -19.62 -20.52
CA THR A 11 39.48 -19.47 -21.17
C THR A 11 39.58 -19.11 -22.66
N ALA A 12 40.56 -18.29 -23.04
CA ALA A 12 40.77 -17.91 -24.44
C ALA A 12 41.28 -19.09 -25.27
N LEU A 13 42.22 -19.88 -24.72
CA LEU A 13 42.76 -21.08 -25.38
C LEU A 13 41.69 -22.17 -25.56
N THR A 14 40.81 -22.38 -24.57
CA THR A 14 39.72 -23.37 -24.69
C THR A 14 38.56 -22.91 -25.58
N SER A 15 38.40 -21.61 -25.81
CA SER A 15 37.32 -21.05 -26.63
C SER A 15 37.55 -21.19 -28.14
N GLN A 16 38.80 -21.43 -28.59
CA GLN A 16 39.11 -21.56 -30.02
C GLN A 16 39.02 -23.01 -30.54
N ALA A 17 38.80 -24.00 -29.69
CA ALA A 17 38.55 -25.37 -30.13
C ALA A 17 37.08 -25.52 -30.62
N PRO A 18 36.82 -26.17 -31.77
CA PRO A 18 35.45 -26.40 -32.25
C PRO A 18 34.68 -27.26 -31.26
N LYS A 19 33.47 -26.79 -30.90
CA LYS A 19 32.55 -27.44 -29.96
C LYS A 19 32.06 -28.79 -30.48
N THR A 20 32.69 -29.88 -30.08
CA THR A 20 32.04 -31.20 -30.02
C THR A 20 31.12 -31.22 -28.80
N GLN A 21 29.83 -31.48 -29.04
CA GLN A 21 28.82 -31.63 -28.00
C GLN A 21 29.12 -32.91 -27.21
N ILE A 22 29.59 -32.77 -25.97
CA ILE A 22 29.64 -33.87 -25.00
C ILE A 22 29.04 -33.32 -23.71
N ALA A 23 27.99 -33.99 -23.25
CA ALA A 23 27.23 -33.65 -22.06
C ALA A 23 28.11 -33.58 -20.80
N PRO A 24 27.76 -32.79 -19.78
CA PRO A 24 28.46 -32.82 -18.52
C PRO A 24 28.01 -34.03 -17.69
N GLU A 25 28.70 -35.15 -17.88
CA GLU A 25 28.76 -36.26 -16.93
C GLU A 25 29.38 -35.73 -15.62
N LYS A 26 28.58 -35.55 -14.57
CA LYS A 26 29.09 -35.25 -13.23
C LYS A 26 29.45 -36.57 -12.55
N SER A 27 30.74 -36.92 -12.60
CA SER A 27 31.27 -38.07 -11.87
C SER A 27 31.20 -37.84 -10.35
N LEU A 28 30.55 -38.81 -9.70
CA LEU A 28 30.49 -39.04 -8.26
C LEU A 28 31.83 -39.56 -7.76
N SER A 29 32.28 -39.08 -6.60
CA SER A 29 33.16 -39.85 -5.72
C SER A 29 33.08 -39.41 -4.26
N LEU A 30 32.61 -40.36 -3.44
CA LEU A 30 32.85 -40.63 -2.01
C LEU A 30 32.10 -39.83 -0.91
N ASP A 31 31.11 -40.55 -0.36
CA ASP A 31 30.82 -40.85 1.05
C ASP A 31 30.23 -39.77 1.99
N ASP A 32 28.90 -39.68 2.00
CA ASP A 32 28.11 -39.22 3.15
C ASP A 32 26.74 -39.96 3.17
N PRO A 33 26.37 -40.73 4.21
CA PRO A 33 25.24 -41.64 4.14
C PRO A 33 23.97 -41.01 4.68
N LEU A 34 23.47 -39.92 4.10
CA LEU A 34 22.16 -39.36 4.42
C LEU A 34 21.67 -38.53 3.24
N VAL A 35 20.72 -39.09 2.47
CA VAL A 35 19.57 -38.44 1.83
C VAL A 35 19.09 -39.34 0.67
N GLN A 36 18.00 -40.07 0.94
CA GLN A 36 17.18 -40.71 -0.07
C GLN A 36 16.48 -39.65 -0.91
N SER A 37 16.59 -39.78 -2.22
CA SER A 37 15.82 -39.08 -3.23
C SER A 37 14.34 -39.46 -3.14
N SER A 38 13.48 -38.48 -2.85
CA SER A 38 12.05 -38.57 -3.13
C SER A 38 11.72 -37.75 -4.37
N GLU A 39 11.32 -38.45 -5.41
CA GLU A 39 10.71 -37.92 -6.63
C GLU A 39 9.51 -37.04 -6.27
N LEU A 40 9.46 -35.83 -6.85
CA LEU A 40 8.36 -34.89 -6.67
C LEU A 40 7.21 -35.30 -7.58
N GLN A 41 6.26 -36.00 -6.99
CA GLN A 41 4.95 -36.29 -7.57
C GLN A 41 3.96 -35.26 -7.01
N ASP A 42 3.42 -34.43 -7.91
CA ASP A 42 2.38 -33.43 -7.62
C ASP A 42 1.22 -34.08 -6.86
N ASN A 43 1.11 -33.79 -5.56
CA ASN A 43 -0.01 -34.16 -4.70
C ASN A 43 -0.51 -32.90 -3.99
N ASP A 44 -1.30 -32.08 -4.69
CA ASP A 44 -1.94 -30.88 -4.16
C ASP A 44 -3.08 -31.17 -3.15
N ASP A 45 -3.30 -32.43 -2.77
CA ASP A 45 -4.35 -32.83 -1.82
C ASP A 45 -3.85 -33.01 -0.36
N ALA A 46 -2.55 -32.90 -0.11
CA ALA A 46 -1.96 -33.21 1.20
C ALA A 46 -2.00 -32.06 2.24
N GLU A 47 -2.17 -30.81 1.79
CA GLU A 47 -2.15 -29.62 2.67
C GLU A 47 -3.46 -29.42 3.47
N SER A 48 -4.48 -30.26 3.24
CA SER A 48 -5.80 -30.19 3.92
C SER A 48 -6.03 -31.26 4.98
N LEU A 49 -5.06 -32.16 5.24
CA LEU A 49 -5.22 -33.27 6.18
C LEU A 49 -4.92 -32.91 7.64
N TYR A 50 -4.46 -31.69 7.93
CA TYR A 50 -4.21 -31.23 9.30
C TYR A 50 -5.34 -30.34 9.81
N LYS A 51 -6.58 -30.86 9.81
CA LYS A 51 -7.69 -30.26 10.56
C LYS A 51 -7.85 -31.03 11.88
N PRO A 52 -7.85 -30.35 13.04
CA PRO A 52 -8.07 -31.04 14.30
C PRO A 52 -9.46 -31.69 14.27
N LYS A 53 -9.54 -32.97 14.64
CA LYS A 53 -10.81 -33.69 14.79
C LYS A 53 -11.54 -33.14 16.03
N ILE A 54 -12.33 -32.09 15.82
CA ILE A 54 -13.08 -31.39 16.87
C ILE A 54 -14.01 -32.34 17.67
N ASP A 55 -14.55 -33.37 17.02
CA ASP A 55 -15.42 -34.36 17.67
C ASP A 55 -14.67 -35.20 18.71
N SER A 56 -13.39 -35.51 18.45
CA SER A 56 -12.55 -36.26 19.38
C SER A 56 -12.09 -35.39 20.56
N LEU A 57 -11.93 -34.08 20.34
CA LEU A 57 -11.68 -33.09 21.40
C LEU A 57 -12.91 -32.86 22.29
N MET A 58 -14.12 -32.82 21.72
CA MET A 58 -15.35 -32.68 22.50
C MET A 58 -15.63 -33.92 23.34
N ALA A 59 -15.35 -35.12 22.82
CA ALA A 59 -15.47 -36.36 23.57
C ALA A 59 -14.48 -36.40 24.76
N SER A 60 -13.22 -35.99 24.57
CA SER A 60 -12.23 -35.96 25.66
C SER A 60 -12.50 -34.85 26.69
N ALA A 61 -13.00 -33.68 26.26
CA ALA A 61 -13.39 -32.62 27.19
C ALA A 61 -14.61 -33.00 28.05
N LYS A 62 -15.51 -33.84 27.53
CA LYS A 62 -16.67 -34.37 28.26
C LYS A 62 -16.26 -35.48 29.24
N THR A 63 -15.29 -36.33 28.90
CA THR A 63 -14.78 -37.38 29.82
C THR A 63 -13.85 -36.83 30.89
N GLN A 64 -13.11 -35.75 30.62
CA GLN A 64 -12.27 -35.05 31.61
C GLN A 64 -13.04 -34.06 32.50
N GLY A 65 -14.38 -34.02 32.41
CA GLY A 65 -15.24 -33.21 33.30
C GLY A 65 -15.07 -31.70 33.15
N MET A 66 -14.41 -31.24 32.07
CA MET A 66 -14.12 -29.82 31.83
C MET A 66 -15.32 -29.10 31.19
N LEU A 67 -16.26 -29.85 30.61
CA LEU A 67 -17.55 -29.34 30.12
C LEU A 67 -18.64 -29.70 31.14
N VAL A 68 -18.91 -28.78 32.06
CA VAL A 68 -20.02 -28.88 33.00
C VAL A 68 -21.32 -28.65 32.23
N GLU A 69 -22.22 -29.63 32.27
CA GLU A 69 -23.58 -29.48 31.78
C GLU A 69 -24.29 -28.47 32.70
N SER A 70 -24.26 -27.20 32.31
CA SER A 70 -24.94 -26.14 33.04
C SER A 70 -26.43 -26.41 33.00
N THR A 71 -27.00 -26.77 34.14
CA THR A 71 -28.45 -26.78 34.40
C THR A 71 -28.96 -25.33 34.35
N LEU A 72 -29.01 -24.76 33.17
CA LEU A 72 -29.75 -23.53 32.90
C LEU A 72 -31.20 -23.94 32.63
N PRO A 73 -32.19 -23.32 33.30
CA PRO A 73 -33.59 -23.64 33.08
C PRO A 73 -33.92 -23.46 31.60
N THR A 74 -34.56 -24.49 31.05
CA THR A 74 -35.02 -24.60 29.66
C THR A 74 -36.13 -23.58 29.39
N SER A 75 -35.78 -22.30 29.28
CA SER A 75 -36.62 -21.25 28.69
C SER A 75 -35.87 -19.96 28.31
N SER A 76 -34.54 -19.99 28.14
CA SER A 76 -33.78 -18.80 27.70
C SER A 76 -33.49 -18.86 26.20
N THR A 77 -34.54 -18.70 25.38
CA THR A 77 -34.37 -18.38 23.96
C THR A 77 -33.55 -17.09 23.87
N TYR A 78 -32.40 -17.14 23.18
CA TYR A 78 -31.53 -15.98 23.01
C TYR A 78 -32.32 -14.81 22.43
N GLN A 79 -32.42 -13.72 23.20
CA GLN A 79 -32.99 -12.47 22.72
C GLN A 79 -31.84 -11.56 22.30
N PRO A 80 -31.65 -11.30 20.99
CA PRO A 80 -30.69 -10.33 20.55
C PRO A 80 -31.05 -8.93 21.08
N PRO A 81 -30.06 -8.05 21.27
CA PRO A 81 -30.31 -6.69 21.72
C PRO A 81 -31.24 -5.95 20.74
N LYS A 82 -32.22 -5.23 21.29
CA LYS A 82 -33.12 -4.39 20.49
C LYS A 82 -32.35 -3.17 19.98
N LEU A 83 -32.19 -3.06 18.66
CA LEU A 83 -31.54 -1.91 18.03
C LEU A 83 -32.52 -0.74 17.96
N ILE A 84 -32.10 0.42 18.48
CA ILE A 84 -32.85 1.68 18.38
C ILE A 84 -32.37 2.42 17.12
N PRO A 85 -33.25 3.00 16.29
CA PRO A 85 -32.84 3.86 15.19
C PRO A 85 -32.05 5.05 15.72
N VAL A 86 -30.77 5.12 15.37
CA VAL A 86 -29.92 6.29 15.61
C VAL A 86 -29.97 7.15 14.36
N HIS A 87 -30.25 8.44 14.51
CA HIS A 87 -30.15 9.39 13.42
C HIS A 87 -28.68 9.52 12.99
N TYR A 88 -28.37 9.07 11.78
CA TYR A 88 -27.09 9.34 11.14
C TYR A 88 -27.19 10.68 10.39
N GLU A 89 -26.29 11.61 10.69
CA GLU A 89 -26.11 12.85 9.93
C GLU A 89 -25.54 12.51 8.54
N GLU A 90 -26.40 12.20 7.57
CA GLU A 90 -25.99 11.76 6.23
C GLU A 90 -25.34 12.89 5.38
N ASP A 91 -25.46 14.15 5.80
CA ASP A 91 -24.85 15.31 5.11
C ASP A 91 -23.32 15.37 5.26
N ASP A 92 -22.76 14.75 6.30
CA ASP A 92 -21.31 14.63 6.46
C ASP A 92 -20.71 13.70 5.41
N SER A 93 -21.47 12.75 4.86
CA SER A 93 -20.94 11.76 3.90
C SER A 93 -20.49 12.41 2.60
N LEU A 94 -21.28 13.32 2.03
CA LEU A 94 -20.91 13.99 0.77
C LEU A 94 -19.80 15.02 0.97
N LYS A 95 -19.82 15.74 2.09
CA LYS A 95 -18.78 16.73 2.40
C LYS A 95 -17.45 16.04 2.74
N ALA A 96 -17.47 15.00 3.57
CA ALA A 96 -16.29 14.21 3.92
C ALA A 96 -15.73 13.44 2.70
N LYS A 97 -16.59 12.93 1.81
CA LYS A 97 -16.12 12.32 0.55
C LYS A 97 -15.41 13.32 -0.34
N ARG A 98 -15.93 14.54 -0.47
CA ARG A 98 -15.28 15.62 -1.24
C ARG A 98 -13.96 16.02 -0.61
N GLU A 99 -13.92 16.21 0.71
CA GLU A 99 -12.70 16.55 1.43
C GLU A 99 -11.63 15.45 1.30
N LYS A 100 -12.02 14.19 1.43
CA LYS A 100 -11.11 13.05 1.22
C LYS A 100 -10.57 12.99 -0.21
N ALA A 101 -11.41 13.30 -1.21
CA ALA A 101 -10.99 13.35 -2.60
C ALA A 101 -10.02 14.51 -2.85
N GLU A 102 -10.26 15.68 -2.26
CA GLU A 102 -9.38 16.84 -2.33
C GLU A 102 -8.03 16.56 -1.65
N LEU A 103 -8.03 15.93 -0.48
CA LEU A 103 -6.82 15.50 0.22
C LEU A 103 -6.00 14.52 -0.63
N ARG A 104 -6.66 13.51 -1.22
CA ARG A 104 -5.99 12.55 -2.10
C ARG A 104 -5.41 13.22 -3.34
N LEU A 105 -6.12 14.19 -3.91
CA LEU A 105 -5.64 14.94 -5.06
C LEU A 105 -4.42 15.79 -4.67
N LYS A 106 -4.48 16.48 -3.53
CA LYS A 106 -3.36 17.25 -2.98
C LYS A 106 -2.14 16.38 -2.70
N GLU A 107 -2.33 15.20 -2.13
CA GLU A 107 -1.24 14.22 -1.92
C GLU A 107 -0.66 13.72 -3.24
N ARG A 108 -1.51 13.46 -4.23
CA ARG A 108 -1.07 13.03 -5.56
C ARG A 108 -0.21 14.10 -6.22
N SER A 109 -0.67 15.34 -6.27
CA SER A 109 0.11 16.40 -6.90
C SER A 109 1.39 16.73 -6.12
N LYS A 110 1.41 16.61 -4.78
CA LYS A 110 2.68 16.70 -4.02
C LYS A 110 3.69 15.60 -4.39
N LYS A 111 3.21 14.47 -4.90
CA LYS A 111 4.04 13.36 -5.36
C LYS A 111 4.45 13.49 -6.83
N SER A 112 3.93 14.47 -7.58
CA SER A 112 4.30 14.65 -8.97
C SER A 112 5.76 15.10 -9.08
N GLN A 113 6.47 14.56 -10.07
CA GLN A 113 7.92 14.77 -10.23
C GLN A 113 8.26 16.26 -10.37
N ILE A 114 7.44 16.98 -11.14
CA ILE A 114 7.65 18.40 -11.44
C ILE A 114 7.52 19.27 -10.20
N ILE A 115 6.54 18.97 -9.34
CA ILE A 115 6.40 19.72 -8.08
C ILE A 115 7.60 19.44 -7.18
N LYS A 116 8.11 18.20 -7.15
CA LYS A 116 9.32 17.88 -6.38
C LYS A 116 10.55 18.60 -6.90
N GLU A 117 10.74 18.63 -8.21
CA GLU A 117 11.87 19.32 -8.87
C GLU A 117 11.81 20.83 -8.65
N LEU A 118 10.63 21.44 -8.78
CA LEU A 118 10.45 22.85 -8.43
C LEU A 118 10.75 23.09 -6.95
N VAL A 119 10.26 22.22 -6.06
CA VAL A 119 10.54 22.34 -4.63
C VAL A 119 12.04 22.22 -4.35
N SER A 120 12.77 21.30 -4.98
CA SER A 120 14.21 21.16 -4.77
C SER A 120 15.01 22.34 -5.31
N GLU A 121 14.61 22.94 -6.43
CA GLU A 121 15.27 24.14 -6.97
C GLU A 121 15.12 25.36 -6.04
N PHE A 122 13.93 25.53 -5.44
CA PHE A 122 13.66 26.65 -4.53
C PHE A 122 14.01 26.38 -3.06
N ASP A 123 14.28 25.12 -2.69
CA ASP A 123 14.60 24.72 -1.33
C ASP A 123 16.12 24.71 -1.10
N SER A 124 16.57 25.47 -0.10
CA SER A 124 17.99 25.52 0.30
C SER A 124 18.47 24.29 1.08
N ARG A 125 17.57 23.36 1.42
CA ARG A 125 17.92 22.15 2.18
C ARG A 125 18.68 21.16 1.30
N PRO A 126 19.75 20.52 1.79
CA PRO A 126 20.51 19.55 1.02
C PRO A 126 19.67 18.30 0.73
N GLU A 127 19.81 17.76 -0.47
CA GLU A 127 19.15 16.51 -0.87
C GLU A 127 19.82 15.29 -0.25
N GLN A 128 19.01 14.31 0.16
CA GLN A 128 19.50 13.02 0.63
C GLN A 128 19.76 12.11 -0.58
N SER A 129 20.98 12.10 -1.09
CA SER A 129 21.42 11.13 -2.09
C SER A 129 22.05 9.91 -1.42
N SER A 130 21.75 8.70 -1.91
CA SER A 130 22.50 7.51 -1.52
C SER A 130 23.92 7.56 -2.10
N SER A 131 24.91 7.12 -1.32
CA SER A 131 26.29 7.02 -1.81
C SER A 131 26.37 5.97 -2.92
N TRP A 132 27.19 6.25 -3.93
CA TRP A 132 27.39 5.37 -5.09
C TRP A 132 27.72 3.93 -4.63
N GLY A 133 26.94 2.96 -5.10
CA GLY A 133 27.12 1.54 -4.77
C GLY A 133 26.57 1.10 -3.40
N THR A 134 26.14 2.04 -2.55
CA THR A 134 25.44 1.75 -1.28
C THR A 134 23.94 1.62 -1.48
N SER A 135 23.41 2.15 -2.59
CA SER A 135 22.09 1.73 -3.02
C SER A 135 22.16 0.23 -3.31
N TYR A 136 21.40 -0.52 -2.53
CA TYR A 136 21.27 -1.97 -2.58
C TYR A 136 20.74 -2.52 -3.92
N SER A 137 20.53 -1.64 -4.89
CA SER A 137 20.03 -1.88 -6.22
C SER A 137 21.15 -1.52 -7.21
N ILE A 138 22.27 -2.23 -7.10
CA ILE A 138 23.39 -2.07 -8.05
C ILE A 138 22.86 -2.39 -9.46
N GLY A 139 22.88 -1.40 -10.36
CA GLY A 139 22.40 -1.54 -11.74
C GLY A 139 20.88 -1.46 -11.94
N VAL A 140 20.09 -1.08 -10.93
CA VAL A 140 18.66 -0.79 -11.08
C VAL A 140 18.51 0.72 -11.19
N ALA A 141 17.77 1.20 -12.20
CA ALA A 141 17.25 2.55 -12.16
C ALA A 141 16.59 2.77 -10.78
N GLN A 142 17.01 3.81 -10.07
CA GLN A 142 16.54 4.09 -8.73
C GLN A 142 15.10 4.59 -8.81
N ASN A 143 14.15 3.66 -8.88
CA ASN A 143 12.75 4.05 -8.82
C ASN A 143 12.49 4.53 -7.39
N GLU A 144 12.30 5.83 -7.21
CA GLU A 144 12.06 6.48 -5.91
C GLU A 144 10.96 5.74 -5.12
N ARG A 145 9.94 5.24 -5.81
CA ARG A 145 8.85 4.46 -5.22
C ARG A 145 9.33 3.12 -4.65
N LEU A 146 10.24 2.42 -5.33
CA LEU A 146 10.80 1.15 -4.85
C LEU A 146 11.74 1.39 -3.68
N GLU A 147 12.55 2.45 -3.73
CA GLU A 147 13.38 2.86 -2.60
C GLU A 147 12.53 3.26 -1.38
N ALA A 148 11.47 4.04 -1.57
CA ALA A 148 10.54 4.42 -0.51
C ALA A 148 9.88 3.20 0.14
N ALA A 149 9.38 2.24 -0.66
CA ALA A 149 8.79 1.01 -0.15
C ALA A 149 9.81 0.13 0.59
N ARG A 150 11.07 0.17 0.16
CA ARG A 150 12.17 -0.53 0.85
C ARG A 150 12.50 0.13 2.18
N LYS A 151 12.63 1.46 2.22
CA LYS A 151 12.88 2.24 3.45
C LYS A 151 11.73 2.11 4.45
N GLU A 152 10.48 2.06 3.96
CA GLU A 152 9.31 1.79 4.80
C GLU A 152 9.38 0.39 5.43
N ARG A 153 9.78 -0.63 4.66
CA ARG A 153 9.98 -1.98 5.19
C ARG A 153 11.08 -2.00 6.24
N GLU A 154 12.24 -1.43 5.93
CA GLU A 154 13.38 -1.34 6.86
C GLU A 154 12.97 -0.67 8.17
N LYS A 155 12.30 0.49 8.09
CA LYS A 155 11.76 1.17 9.26
C LYS A 155 10.81 0.28 10.07
N TYR A 156 9.90 -0.43 9.40
CA TYR A 156 8.97 -1.34 10.10
C TYR A 156 9.71 -2.50 10.78
N GLU A 157 10.74 -3.06 10.13
CA GLU A 157 11.56 -4.14 10.69
C GLU A 157 12.34 -3.65 11.91
N GLU A 158 12.88 -2.43 11.88
CA GLU A 158 13.57 -1.78 13.01
C GLU A 158 12.62 -1.45 14.16
N ASP A 159 11.47 -0.84 13.86
CA ASP A 159 10.49 -0.41 14.86
C ASP A 159 9.89 -1.61 15.62
N ASN A 160 9.71 -2.75 14.92
CA ASN A 160 9.06 -3.94 15.49
C ASN A 160 10.03 -5.10 15.78
N PHE A 161 11.31 -4.96 15.43
CA PHE A 161 12.33 -6.02 15.53
C PHE A 161 11.93 -7.35 14.88
N ILE A 162 11.13 -7.30 13.80
CA ILE A 162 10.61 -8.47 13.07
C ILE A 162 10.94 -8.31 11.60
N ARG A 163 11.57 -9.33 11.01
CA ARG A 163 11.91 -9.33 9.58
C ARG A 163 10.69 -9.63 8.72
N MET A 164 10.46 -8.83 7.68
CA MET A 164 9.37 -9.05 6.74
C MET A 164 9.81 -9.95 5.59
N THR A 165 9.00 -10.95 5.25
CA THR A 165 9.25 -11.80 4.09
C THR A 165 8.72 -11.15 2.81
N ILE A 166 9.43 -11.36 1.70
CA ILE A 166 9.06 -10.82 0.39
C ILE A 166 8.37 -11.93 -0.42
N SER A 167 7.18 -11.63 -0.95
CA SER A 167 6.44 -12.54 -1.83
C SER A 167 7.22 -12.85 -3.12
N LYS A 168 7.00 -14.04 -3.71
CA LYS A 168 7.57 -14.41 -5.02
C LYS A 168 7.23 -13.39 -6.11
N LYS A 169 6.02 -12.81 -6.07
CA LYS A 169 5.56 -11.79 -7.02
C LYS A 169 6.38 -10.50 -6.90
N ASP A 170 6.63 -10.05 -5.67
CA ASP A 170 7.40 -8.83 -5.41
C ASP A 170 8.88 -9.01 -5.76
N LYS A 171 9.44 -10.21 -5.53
CA LYS A 171 10.79 -10.56 -6.00
C LYS A 171 10.90 -10.48 -7.52
N LYS A 172 9.91 -11.01 -8.26
CA LYS A 172 9.87 -10.91 -9.72
C LYS A 172 9.74 -9.47 -10.20
N LYS A 173 8.90 -8.66 -9.55
CA LYS A 173 8.74 -7.24 -9.87
C LYS A 173 10.05 -6.47 -9.64
N LEU A 174 10.75 -6.75 -8.54
CA LEU A 174 12.05 -6.15 -8.25
C LEU A 174 13.10 -6.53 -9.28
N ALA A 175 13.13 -7.80 -9.71
CA ALA A 175 14.00 -8.26 -10.79
C ALA A 175 13.67 -7.60 -12.14
N GLN A 176 12.39 -7.42 -12.47
CA GLN A 176 11.96 -6.78 -13.73
C GLN A 176 12.19 -5.26 -13.73
N GLY A 177 12.03 -4.61 -12.57
CA GLY A 177 12.25 -3.16 -12.42
C GLY A 177 13.69 -2.74 -12.69
N THR A 178 14.65 -3.67 -12.53
CA THR A 178 16.08 -3.41 -12.83
C THR A 178 16.35 -3.04 -14.29
N MET A 179 15.49 -3.44 -15.23
CA MET A 179 15.76 -3.35 -16.67
C MET A 179 14.92 -2.31 -17.41
N ARG A 180 14.00 -1.61 -16.73
CA ARG A 180 13.00 -0.74 -17.39
C ARG A 180 13.14 0.70 -16.91
N LEU A 181 13.61 1.57 -17.81
CA LEU A 181 13.59 3.04 -17.62
C LEU A 181 12.18 3.62 -17.77
N ASP A 182 11.17 2.80 -18.08
CA ASP A 182 9.77 3.19 -18.21
C ASP A 182 9.24 3.97 -16.99
N ASP A 183 9.79 3.71 -15.78
CA ASP A 183 9.35 4.36 -14.54
C ASP A 183 9.87 5.82 -14.41
N GLU A 184 11.02 6.16 -15.02
CA GLU A 184 11.53 7.54 -15.06
C GLU A 184 10.60 8.45 -15.88
N PHE A 185 10.06 7.91 -16.98
CA PHE A 185 9.08 8.62 -17.81
C PHE A 185 7.65 8.55 -17.26
N ALA A 186 7.31 7.52 -16.47
CA ALA A 186 5.99 7.40 -15.83
C ALA A 186 5.70 8.57 -14.86
N GLY A 187 6.74 9.18 -14.27
CA GLY A 187 6.62 10.38 -13.45
C GLY A 187 6.13 11.62 -14.20
N LEU A 188 6.25 11.64 -15.54
CA LEU A 188 5.79 12.72 -16.40
C LEU A 188 4.29 12.67 -16.69
N GLU A 189 3.57 11.58 -16.41
CA GLU A 189 2.13 11.51 -16.71
C GLU A 189 1.23 12.22 -15.68
N ASP A 190 1.81 12.77 -14.59
CA ASP A 190 1.04 13.32 -13.46
C ASP A 190 0.62 14.80 -13.60
N PHE A 191 0.70 15.39 -14.80
CA PHE A 191 0.30 16.78 -15.05
C PHE A 191 -1.17 17.08 -14.75
N ALA A 192 -2.07 16.11 -14.93
CA ALA A 192 -3.49 16.29 -14.69
C ALA A 192 -3.82 16.64 -13.22
N GLY A 193 -3.00 16.15 -12.28
CA GLY A 193 -3.12 16.52 -10.86
C GLY A 193 -2.67 17.95 -10.56
N ILE A 194 -1.75 18.50 -11.35
CA ILE A 194 -1.23 19.86 -11.18
C ILE A 194 -2.26 20.88 -11.66
N GLU A 195 -2.87 20.66 -12.84
CA GLU A 195 -3.87 21.58 -13.40
C GLU A 195 -5.11 21.71 -12.51
N THR A 196 -5.57 20.59 -11.96
CA THR A 196 -6.72 20.58 -11.04
C THR A 196 -6.41 21.31 -9.71
N LEU A 197 -5.20 21.16 -9.18
CA LEU A 197 -4.76 21.95 -8.03
C LEU A 197 -4.60 23.44 -8.34
N SER A 198 -4.07 23.81 -9.51
CA SER A 198 -3.92 25.21 -9.89
C SER A 198 -5.29 25.89 -9.97
N LYS A 199 -6.28 25.19 -10.54
CA LYS A 199 -7.67 25.64 -10.62
C LYS A 199 -8.33 25.74 -9.23
N ALA A 200 -8.10 24.76 -8.35
CA ALA A 200 -8.58 24.82 -6.98
C ALA A 200 -7.98 26.02 -6.22
N ASN A 201 -6.67 26.24 -6.35
CA ASN A 201 -5.97 27.38 -5.76
C ASN A 201 -6.52 28.71 -6.30
N ALA A 202 -6.67 28.86 -7.62
CA ALA A 202 -7.26 30.05 -8.23
C ALA A 202 -8.67 30.35 -7.70
N SER A 203 -9.51 29.32 -7.56
CA SER A 203 -10.85 29.46 -6.98
C SER A 203 -10.82 29.90 -5.51
N SER A 204 -9.85 29.42 -4.73
CA SER A 204 -9.68 29.80 -3.34
C SER A 204 -9.19 31.26 -3.19
N VAL A 205 -8.28 31.69 -4.07
CA VAL A 205 -7.78 33.07 -4.12
C VAL A 205 -8.91 34.03 -4.50
N ALA A 206 -9.75 33.68 -5.48
CA ALA A 206 -10.93 34.47 -5.83
C ALA A 206 -11.91 34.61 -4.66
N LYS A 207 -12.18 33.53 -3.91
CA LYS A 207 -13.01 33.59 -2.69
C LYS A 207 -12.40 34.51 -1.64
N ARG A 208 -11.08 34.44 -1.40
CA ARG A 208 -10.39 35.32 -0.44
C ARG A 208 -10.48 36.78 -0.87
N LYS A 209 -10.26 37.09 -2.16
CA LYS A 209 -10.38 38.44 -2.70
C LYS A 209 -11.78 39.01 -2.48
N ASN A 210 -12.83 38.23 -2.78
CA ASN A 210 -14.22 38.64 -2.54
C ASN A 210 -14.49 38.92 -1.04
N VAL A 211 -13.90 38.15 -0.12
CA VAL A 211 -14.03 38.40 1.32
C VAL A 211 -13.34 39.71 1.73
N TYR A 212 -12.15 39.98 1.20
CA TYR A 212 -11.44 41.24 1.47
C TYR A 212 -12.19 42.45 0.90
N GLU A 213 -12.70 42.35 -0.32
CA GLU A 213 -13.50 43.43 -0.95
C GLU A 213 -14.80 43.68 -0.18
N ASN A 214 -15.52 42.63 0.24
CA ASN A 214 -16.72 42.78 1.06
C ASN A 214 -16.42 43.41 2.43
N LYS A 215 -15.27 43.07 3.04
CA LYS A 215 -14.84 43.68 4.32
C LYS A 215 -14.39 45.13 4.16
N ALA A 216 -13.76 45.48 3.04
CA ALA A 216 -13.39 46.85 2.71
C ALA A 216 -14.63 47.73 2.48
N ASN A 217 -15.67 47.17 1.85
CA ASN A 217 -16.91 47.88 1.57
C ASN A 217 -17.85 47.99 2.79
N ASN A 218 -17.68 47.15 3.82
CA ASN A 218 -18.45 47.20 5.07
C ASN A 218 -17.52 47.11 6.30
N PRO A 219 -16.83 48.19 6.67
CA PRO A 219 -15.85 48.20 7.77
C PRO A 219 -16.48 48.08 9.17
N HIS A 220 -17.80 48.27 9.31
CA HIS A 220 -18.51 48.26 10.60
C HIS A 220 -18.93 46.87 11.11
N ASP A 221 -18.71 45.79 10.35
CA ASP A 221 -19.06 44.42 10.79
C ASP A 221 -17.85 43.69 11.40
N SER A 222 -17.21 44.35 12.37
CA SER A 222 -16.17 43.71 13.20
C SER A 222 -16.79 43.28 14.52
N SER A 223 -16.79 41.96 14.77
CA SER A 223 -17.14 41.32 16.04
C SER A 223 -18.62 41.41 16.46
N THR A 224 -19.49 40.66 15.77
CA THR A 224 -20.53 39.95 16.52
C THR A 224 -20.49 38.48 16.14
N PHE A 225 -20.25 37.63 17.14
CA PHE A 225 -20.65 36.22 17.12
C PHE A 225 -22.18 36.24 17.05
N SER A 226 -22.74 36.48 15.86
CA SER A 226 -24.17 36.59 15.67
C SER A 226 -24.78 35.20 15.77
N LYS A 227 -25.72 35.08 16.70
CA LYS A 227 -26.57 33.92 16.97
C LYS A 227 -27.04 33.27 15.65
N PRO A 228 -27.21 31.92 15.61
CA PRO A 228 -27.61 31.24 14.39
C PRO A 228 -28.84 31.92 13.80
N SER A 229 -28.70 32.43 12.57
CA SER A 229 -29.78 33.14 11.89
C SER A 229 -30.99 32.21 11.84
N SER A 230 -32.11 32.64 12.41
CA SER A 230 -33.41 31.99 12.25
C SER A 230 -33.85 32.16 10.79
N LYS A 231 -33.24 31.41 9.87
CA LYS A 231 -33.76 31.28 8.51
C LYS A 231 -35.14 30.63 8.65
N LYS A 232 -36.19 31.42 8.44
CA LYS A 232 -37.56 30.92 8.33
C LYS A 232 -37.57 29.90 7.21
N ILE A 233 -37.67 28.62 7.59
CA ILE A 233 -37.92 27.51 6.68
C ILE A 233 -39.24 27.85 5.98
N LYS A 234 -39.18 28.17 4.68
CA LYS A 234 -40.37 28.30 3.86
C LYS A 234 -41.05 26.94 3.84
N GLN A 235 -42.13 26.80 4.61
CA GLN A 235 -43.01 25.65 4.56
C GLN A 235 -43.53 25.51 3.12
N GLY A 236 -42.97 24.55 2.39
CA GLY A 236 -43.42 24.21 1.05
C GLY A 236 -44.82 23.61 1.14
N LYS A 237 -45.79 24.20 0.43
CA LYS A 237 -47.12 23.63 0.29
C LYS A 237 -47.02 22.35 -0.53
N PHE A 238 -47.02 21.19 0.12
CA PHE A 238 -47.21 19.90 -0.53
C PHE A 238 -48.63 19.85 -1.11
N GLN A 239 -48.76 20.09 -2.42
CA GLN A 239 -49.97 19.78 -3.16
C GLN A 239 -50.06 18.26 -3.29
N ALA A 240 -50.95 17.64 -2.51
CA ALA A 240 -51.27 16.23 -2.62
C ALA A 240 -51.93 15.96 -3.98
N ARG A 241 -51.17 15.36 -4.91
CA ARG A 241 -51.74 14.84 -6.16
C ARG A 241 -52.60 13.63 -5.82
N LYS A 242 -53.93 13.80 -5.81
CA LYS A 242 -54.87 12.68 -5.86
C LYS A 242 -54.63 11.93 -7.18
N ARG A 243 -54.22 10.67 -7.06
CA ARG A 243 -54.20 9.74 -8.20
C ARG A 243 -55.65 9.35 -8.49
N LYS A 244 -56.09 9.56 -9.73
CA LYS A 244 -57.28 8.92 -10.29
C LYS A 244 -56.96 7.48 -10.64
#